data_AF-A0A2N3VS34-F1
#
_entry.id   AF-A0A2N3VS34-F1
#
_cell.length_a   1.000
_cell.length_b   1.000
_cell.length_c   1.000
_cell.angle_alpha   90.00
_cell.angle_beta   90.00
_cell.angle_gamma   90.00
#
_symmetry.space_group_name_H-M   'P 1'
#
loop_
_entity.id
_entity.type
_entity.pdbx_description
1 polymer ?
#
loop_
_entity_poly.entity_id
_entity_poly.type
_entity_poly.pdbx_seq_one_letter_code
_entity_poly.pdbx_strand_id
1 'polypeptide(L)'
;MTYAVADLGGGTTEVSVVADGVVQMTGYAGGGEASVAEFTPAQARELAAALVRAANEAENLAPGEPVSVKAQELRRGDVRDGDRSMTVDRVKVDETISTAHVTWKSDVGRTWTQSYAMDTDIRLRRRGPEAAG
;
A
#
# COMPACT_ATOMS: atom_id res chain seq x y z
N MET A 1 15.29 2.82 22.05
CA MET A 1 15.38 2.50 20.60
C MET A 1 14.66 3.60 19.86
N THR A 2 15.29 4.16 18.83
CA THR A 2 14.76 5.32 18.07
C THR A 2 14.77 4.99 16.57
N TYR A 3 13.71 5.40 15.88
CA TYR A 3 13.52 5.25 14.43
C TYR A 3 13.35 6.65 13.83
N ALA A 4 14.01 6.96 12.72
CA ALA A 4 13.94 8.28 12.09
C ALA A 4 13.48 8.17 10.63
N VAL A 5 12.67 9.12 10.19
CA VAL A 5 12.19 9.26 8.82
C VAL A 5 12.37 10.70 8.39
N ALA A 6 13.11 10.92 7.29
CA ALA A 6 13.22 12.24 6.70
C ALA A 6 11.89 12.62 6.03
N ASP A 7 11.44 13.86 6.23
CA ASP A 7 10.29 14.39 5.52
C ASP A 7 10.71 15.09 4.21
N LEU A 8 9.73 15.33 3.34
CA LEU A 8 9.95 15.96 2.04
C LEU A 8 10.33 17.45 2.12
N GLY A 9 10.08 18.09 3.27
CA GLY A 9 10.45 19.48 3.55
C GLY A 9 11.87 19.65 4.08
N GLY A 10 12.64 18.55 4.17
CA GLY A 10 14.01 18.55 4.72
C GLY A 10 14.07 18.50 6.24
N GLY A 11 12.95 18.24 6.91
CA GLY A 11 12.88 17.93 8.33
C GLY A 11 13.01 16.43 8.60
N THR A 12 12.93 16.07 9.88
CA THR A 12 12.99 14.67 10.34
C THR A 12 11.86 14.42 11.33
N THR A 13 11.21 13.26 11.21
CA THR A 13 10.32 12.72 12.25
C THR A 13 11.04 11.56 12.93
N GLU A 14 11.21 11.64 14.24
CA GLU A 14 11.76 10.58 15.08
C GLU A 14 10.64 9.89 15.87
N VAL A 15 10.74 8.58 16.04
CA VAL A 15 9.85 7.77 16.86
C VAL A 15 10.70 6.99 17.87
N SER A 16 10.43 7.15 19.16
CA SER A 16 11.16 6.49 20.23
C SER A 16 10.23 5.89 21.27
N VAL A 17 10.68 4.83 21.93
CA VAL A 17 10.04 4.34 23.15
C VAL A 17 10.71 5.02 24.34
N VAL A 18 9.93 5.74 25.15
CA VAL A 18 10.39 6.44 26.35
C VAL A 18 10.01 5.65 27.61
N ALA A 19 10.24 6.24 28.79
CA ALA A 19 9.87 5.63 30.07
C ALA A 19 8.39 5.20 30.07
N ASP A 20 8.10 4.13 30.81
CA ASP A 20 6.75 3.57 30.95
C ASP A 20 6.13 3.01 29.65
N GLY A 21 6.94 2.81 28.59
CA GLY A 21 6.52 2.15 27.35
C GLY A 21 5.68 3.04 26.43
N VAL A 22 5.66 4.35 26.68
CA VAL A 22 5.04 5.36 25.81
C VAL A 22 5.83 5.45 24.50
N VAL A 23 5.11 5.54 23.38
CA VAL A 23 5.68 5.80 22.07
C VAL A 23 5.60 7.31 21.83
N GLN A 24 6.77 7.95 21.75
CA GLN A 24 6.89 9.37 21.44
C GLN A 24 7.25 9.56 19.96
N MET A 25 6.57 10.48 19.30
CA MET A 25 6.91 10.96 17.97
C MET A 25 7.32 12.43 18.04
N THR A 26 8.47 12.77 17.47
CA THR A 26 9.02 14.12 17.49
C THR A 26 9.33 14.57 16.07
N GLY A 27 8.70 15.67 15.63
CA GLY A 27 8.91 16.27 14.32
C GLY A 27 9.81 17.50 14.42
N TYR A 28 10.90 17.52 13.65
CA TYR A 28 11.84 18.63 13.53
C TYR A 28 11.66 19.28 12.16
N ALA A 29 10.91 20.38 12.07
CA ALA A 29 10.88 21.20 10.87
C ALA A 29 12.14 22.08 10.84
N GLY A 30 12.86 22.12 9.71
CA GLY A 30 14.18 22.75 9.58
C GLY A 30 14.28 24.15 10.21
N GLY A 31 14.82 24.21 11.44
CA GLY A 31 15.06 25.44 12.20
C GLY A 31 14.01 25.86 13.23
N GLY A 32 12.92 25.11 13.41
CA GLY A 32 11.83 25.41 14.37
C GLY A 32 11.83 24.56 15.64
N GLU A 33 10.93 24.88 16.58
CA GLU A 33 10.68 24.08 17.80
C GLU A 33 10.07 22.73 17.43
N ALA A 34 10.56 21.66 18.05
CA ALA A 34 10.13 20.31 17.74
C ALA A 34 8.70 20.08 18.24
N SER A 35 7.83 19.56 17.37
CA SER A 35 6.50 19.12 17.79
C SER A 35 6.63 17.73 18.42
N VAL A 36 6.10 17.55 19.62
CA VAL A 36 6.11 16.25 20.33
C VAL A 36 4.70 15.74 20.51
N ALA A 37 4.47 14.47 20.16
CA ALA A 37 3.24 13.75 20.42
C ALA A 37 3.54 12.40 21.11
N GLU A 38 2.71 12.03 22.08
CA GLU A 38 2.85 10.79 22.85
C GLU A 38 1.65 9.87 22.64
N PHE A 39 1.93 8.58 22.54
CA PHE A 39 0.94 7.55 22.27
C PHE A 39 1.13 6.35 23.19
N THR A 40 0.03 5.75 23.62
CA THR A 40 0.06 4.36 24.10
C THR A 40 0.43 3.40 22.95
N PRO A 41 0.92 2.18 23.25
CA PRO A 41 1.18 1.19 22.20
C PRO A 41 -0.05 0.83 21.34
N ALA A 42 -1.27 0.97 21.86
CA ALA A 42 -2.49 0.76 21.09
C ALA A 42 -2.70 1.90 20.06
N GLN A 43 -2.65 3.15 20.52
CA GLN A 43 -2.78 4.34 19.67
C GLN A 43 -1.68 4.42 18.60
N ALA A 44 -0.44 4.03 18.95
CA ALA A 44 0.66 4.00 17.99
C ALA A 44 0.41 3.01 16.84
N ARG A 45 -0.18 1.84 17.12
CA ARG A 45 -0.56 0.86 16.08
C ARG A 45 -1.71 1.39 15.21
N GLU A 46 -2.67 2.09 15.81
CA GLU A 46 -3.76 2.73 15.06
C GLU A 46 -3.25 3.82 14.12
N LEU A 47 -2.33 4.67 14.60
CA LEU A 47 -1.67 5.69 13.77
C LEU A 47 -0.88 5.06 12.63
N ALA A 48 -0.10 4.01 12.90
CA ALA A 48 0.64 3.29 11.86
C ALA A 48 -0.30 2.73 10.78
N ALA A 49 -1.44 2.14 11.18
CA ALA A 49 -2.44 1.66 10.24
C ALA A 49 -3.07 2.80 9.42
N ALA A 50 -3.28 3.97 10.02
CA ALA A 50 -3.78 5.16 9.32
C ALA A 50 -2.76 5.68 8.30
N LEU A 51 -1.47 5.77 8.66
CA LEU A 51 -0.40 6.18 7.76
C LEU A 51 -0.29 5.23 6.56
N VAL A 52 -0.37 3.91 6.78
CA VAL A 52 -0.38 2.92 5.69
C VAL A 52 -1.57 3.14 4.75
N ARG A 53 -2.77 3.41 5.29
CA ARG A 53 -3.94 3.71 4.46
C ARG A 53 -3.74 4.99 3.65
N ALA A 54 -3.26 6.06 4.28
CA ALA A 54 -3.01 7.34 3.61
C ALA A 54 -1.95 7.23 2.52
N ALA A 55 -0.86 6.49 2.77
CA ALA A 55 0.17 6.23 1.77
C ALA A 55 -0.41 5.47 0.55
N ASN A 56 -1.18 4.41 0.80
CA ASN A 56 -1.87 3.68 -0.27
C ASN A 56 -2.83 4.59 -1.05
N GLU A 57 -3.56 5.47 -0.38
CA GLU A 57 -4.46 6.44 -1.04
C GLU A 57 -3.69 7.43 -1.90
N ALA A 58 -2.60 8.02 -1.38
CA ALA A 58 -1.74 8.93 -2.14
C ALA A 58 -1.12 8.26 -3.37
N GLU A 59 -0.62 7.02 -3.22
CA GLU A 59 -0.13 6.21 -4.34
C GLU A 59 -1.24 5.93 -5.38
N ASN A 60 -2.49 5.78 -4.94
CA ASN A 60 -3.64 5.59 -5.81
C ASN A 60 -4.13 6.89 -6.46
N LEU A 61 -3.75 8.07 -5.97
CA LEU A 61 -4.08 9.37 -6.57
C LEU A 61 -3.07 9.78 -7.64
N ALA A 62 -1.83 9.29 -7.56
CA ALA A 62 -0.82 9.57 -8.57
C ALA A 62 -1.25 8.95 -9.92
N PRO A 63 -1.46 9.75 -10.98
CA PRO A 63 -1.86 9.23 -12.28
C PRO A 63 -0.65 8.50 -12.90
N GLY A 64 -0.56 7.20 -12.67
CA GLY A 64 0.09 6.31 -13.61
C GLY A 64 -0.74 6.29 -14.89
N GLU A 65 -0.10 6.31 -16.06
CA GLU A 65 -0.82 6.10 -17.32
C GLU A 65 -1.57 4.76 -17.21
N PRO A 66 -2.90 4.74 -17.35
CA PRO A 66 -3.67 3.51 -17.18
C PRO A 66 -3.13 2.42 -18.10
N VAL A 67 -2.65 1.32 -17.51
CA VAL A 67 -2.09 0.21 -18.27
C VAL A 67 -3.16 -0.85 -18.43
N SER A 68 -3.53 -1.17 -19.68
CA SER A 68 -4.29 -2.39 -19.96
C SER A 68 -3.30 -3.55 -20.09
N VAL A 69 -3.52 -4.62 -19.32
CA VAL A 69 -2.76 -5.87 -19.41
C VAL A 69 -3.71 -7.05 -19.59
N LYS A 70 -3.21 -8.17 -20.10
CA LYS A 70 -4.01 -9.40 -20.16
C LYS A 70 -4.18 -10.00 -18.75
N ALA A 71 -5.31 -10.66 -18.50
CA ALA A 71 -5.60 -11.25 -17.19
C ALA A 71 -4.52 -12.25 -16.73
N GLN A 72 -3.89 -12.97 -17.67
CA GLN A 72 -2.77 -13.87 -17.40
C GLN A 72 -1.45 -13.16 -17.02
N GLU A 73 -1.32 -11.87 -17.36
CA GLU A 73 -0.11 -11.07 -17.12
C GLU A 73 -0.18 -10.26 -15.82
N LEU A 74 -1.28 -10.40 -15.08
CA LEU A 74 -1.46 -9.75 -13.79
C LEU A 74 -0.40 -10.24 -12.80
N ARG A 75 0.11 -9.30 -12.02
CA ARG A 75 1.13 -9.51 -11.00
C ARG A 75 0.56 -9.19 -9.62
N ARG A 76 1.09 -9.84 -8.59
CA ARG A 76 0.78 -9.47 -7.20
C ARG A 76 1.15 -8.00 -6.99
N GLY A 77 0.22 -7.21 -6.47
CA GLY A 77 0.39 -5.77 -6.29
C GLY A 77 -0.17 -4.89 -7.42
N ASP A 78 -0.57 -5.46 -8.57
CA ASP A 78 -1.32 -4.72 -9.59
C ASP A 78 -2.60 -4.14 -8.98
N VAL A 79 -2.90 -2.88 -9.28
CA VAL A 79 -4.09 -2.18 -8.76
C VAL A 79 -5.06 -1.93 -9.90
N ARG A 80 -6.26 -2.48 -9.79
CA ARG A 80 -7.32 -2.32 -10.79
C ARG A 80 -7.76 -0.88 -10.88
N ASP A 81 -8.01 -0.42 -12.11
CA ASP A 81 -8.69 0.85 -12.34
C ASP A 81 -10.21 0.71 -12.14
N GLY A 82 -10.77 1.52 -11.24
CA GLY A 82 -12.19 1.54 -10.89
C GLY A 82 -12.48 2.38 -9.63
N ASP A 83 -13.76 2.54 -9.30
CA ASP A 83 -14.23 3.38 -8.17
C ASP A 83 -13.68 2.95 -6.81
N ARG A 84 -13.35 1.67 -6.66
CA ARG A 84 -12.74 1.11 -5.45
C ARG A 84 -11.38 0.53 -5.78
N SER A 85 -10.38 0.88 -4.96
CA SER A 85 -9.05 0.33 -5.09
C SER A 85 -9.06 -1.16 -4.77
N MET A 86 -8.61 -1.97 -5.73
CA MET A 86 -8.52 -3.41 -5.61
C MET A 86 -7.13 -3.85 -6.03
N THR A 87 -6.41 -4.53 -5.14
CA THR A 87 -5.05 -5.01 -5.39
C THR A 87 -5.07 -6.50 -5.69
N VAL A 88 -4.31 -6.95 -6.68
CA VAL A 88 -4.09 -8.37 -6.93
C VAL A 88 -3.28 -8.97 -5.77
N ASP A 89 -3.87 -9.91 -5.05
CA ASP A 89 -3.18 -10.70 -4.02
C ASP A 89 -2.51 -11.94 -4.63
N ARG A 90 -3.17 -12.61 -5.58
CA ARG A 90 -2.66 -13.82 -6.24
C ARG A 90 -3.24 -13.97 -7.63
N VAL A 91 -2.46 -14.56 -8.54
CA VAL A 91 -2.92 -14.99 -9.87
C VAL A 91 -2.57 -16.46 -10.03
N LYS A 92 -3.54 -17.26 -10.47
CA LYS A 92 -3.33 -18.65 -10.89
C LYS A 92 -3.87 -18.81 -12.30
N VAL A 93 -3.01 -19.20 -13.22
CA VAL A 93 -3.33 -19.43 -14.62
C VAL A 93 -3.56 -20.93 -14.83
N ASP A 94 -4.70 -21.29 -15.42
CA ASP A 94 -5.01 -22.67 -15.84
C ASP A 94 -5.11 -22.74 -17.36
N GLU A 95 -3.99 -23.07 -17.99
CA GLU A 95 -3.82 -23.10 -19.45
C GLU A 95 -4.73 -24.11 -20.12
N THR A 96 -5.10 -25.19 -19.43
CA THR A 96 -5.98 -26.25 -19.98
C THR A 96 -7.36 -25.70 -20.33
N ILE A 97 -7.86 -24.77 -19.51
CA ILE A 97 -9.18 -24.14 -19.67
C ILE A 97 -9.07 -22.66 -20.04
N SER A 98 -7.89 -22.18 -20.44
CA SER A 98 -7.63 -20.79 -20.85
C SER A 98 -8.19 -19.74 -19.87
N THR A 99 -8.10 -20.02 -18.56
CA THR A 99 -8.68 -19.19 -17.49
C THR A 99 -7.63 -18.70 -16.51
N ALA A 100 -7.65 -17.40 -16.20
CA ALA A 100 -6.89 -16.80 -15.11
C ALA A 100 -7.80 -16.60 -13.88
N HIS A 101 -7.45 -17.23 -12.76
CA HIS A 101 -8.07 -17.04 -11.46
C HIS A 101 -7.31 -15.97 -10.67
N VAL A 102 -7.93 -14.81 -10.52
CA VAL A 102 -7.31 -13.65 -9.86
C VAL A 102 -7.95 -13.47 -8.49
N THR A 103 -7.16 -13.60 -7.44
CA THR A 103 -7.55 -13.22 -6.09
C THR A 103 -7.29 -11.73 -5.89
N TRP A 104 -8.35 -10.98 -5.68
CA TRP A 104 -8.32 -9.55 -5.35
C TRP A 104 -8.37 -9.35 -3.84
N LYS A 105 -7.77 -8.26 -3.39
CA LYS A 105 -7.86 -7.74 -2.03
C LYS A 105 -8.38 -6.30 -2.08
N SER A 106 -9.41 -6.01 -1.30
CA SER A 106 -9.87 -4.63 -1.10
C SER A 106 -8.97 -3.89 -0.12
N ASP A 107 -9.05 -2.57 -0.15
CA ASP A 107 -8.54 -1.65 0.87
C ASP A 107 -8.95 -2.03 2.32
N VAL A 108 -10.19 -2.47 2.53
CA VAL A 108 -10.70 -2.95 3.82
C VAL A 108 -10.33 -4.39 4.17
N GLY A 109 -9.39 -4.98 3.43
CA GLY A 109 -8.79 -6.30 3.74
C GLY A 109 -9.60 -7.53 3.34
N ARG A 110 -10.76 -7.37 2.67
CA ARG A 110 -11.53 -8.51 2.15
C ARG A 110 -10.85 -9.07 0.91
N THR A 111 -10.88 -10.39 0.75
CA THR A 111 -10.33 -11.08 -0.41
C THR A 111 -11.39 -11.90 -1.13
N TRP A 112 -11.28 -12.00 -2.45
CA TRP A 112 -12.14 -12.86 -3.27
C TRP A 112 -11.45 -13.25 -4.58
N THR A 113 -11.82 -14.39 -5.14
CA THR A 113 -11.29 -14.86 -6.43
C THR A 113 -12.30 -14.63 -7.54
N GLN A 114 -11.84 -14.08 -8.66
CA GLN A 114 -12.61 -13.91 -9.89
C GLN A 114 -11.86 -14.57 -11.05
N SER A 115 -12.61 -15.31 -11.87
CA SER A 115 -12.08 -15.99 -13.05
C SER A 115 -12.29 -15.11 -14.29
N TYR A 116 -11.28 -15.06 -15.15
CA TYR A 116 -11.30 -14.35 -16.43
C TYR A 116 -10.76 -15.26 -17.53
N ALA A 117 -11.18 -15.06 -18.77
CA ALA A 117 -10.42 -15.61 -19.90
C ALA A 117 -9.02 -14.97 -19.90
N MET A 118 -7.98 -15.74 -20.23
CA MET A 118 -6.59 -15.28 -20.10
C MET A 118 -6.27 -14.00 -20.86
N ASP A 119 -6.92 -13.81 -22.02
CA ASP A 119 -6.77 -12.70 -22.94
C ASP A 119 -7.67 -11.49 -22.62
N THR A 120 -8.45 -11.57 -21.53
CA THR A 120 -9.29 -10.46 -21.09
C THR A 120 -8.40 -9.27 -20.72
N ASP A 121 -8.68 -8.10 -21.31
CA ASP A 121 -8.00 -6.87 -20.96
C ASP A 121 -8.49 -6.35 -19.59
N ILE A 122 -7.55 -6.18 -18.67
CA ILE A 122 -7.77 -5.63 -17.34
C ILE A 122 -7.08 -4.27 -17.28
N ARG A 123 -7.89 -3.22 -17.07
CA ARG A 123 -7.37 -1.87 -16.84
C ARG A 123 -6.81 -1.75 -15.44
N LEU A 124 -5.57 -1.29 -15.37
CA LEU A 124 -4.84 -1.07 -14.13
C LEU A 124 -4.54 0.41 -13.98
N ARG A 125 -4.70 0.88 -12.75
CA ARG A 125 -4.20 2.19 -12.34
C ARG A 125 -2.69 2.15 -12.10
N ARG A 126 -2.19 1.00 -11.64
CA ARG A 126 -0.77 0.80 -11.31
C ARG A 126 -0.38 -0.66 -11.47
N ARG A 127 0.87 -0.89 -11.89
CA ARG A 127 1.52 -2.22 -11.84
C ARG A 127 2.13 -2.50 -10.48
N GLY A 128 2.01 -3.75 -10.02
CA GLY A 128 2.78 -4.27 -8.90
C GLY A 128 4.26 -4.41 -9.24
N PRO A 129 5.12 -4.64 -8.23
CA PRO A 129 6.53 -4.88 -8.48
C PRO A 129 6.73 -6.06 -9.43
N GLU A 130 7.75 -5.98 -10.28
CA GLU A 130 8.20 -7.16 -11.01
C GLU A 130 8.68 -8.20 -10.01
N ALA A 131 8.23 -9.46 -10.16
CA ALA A 131 8.77 -10.53 -9.34
C ALA A 131 10.27 -10.61 -9.61
N ALA A 132 11.10 -10.55 -8.56
CA ALA A 132 12.51 -10.89 -8.69
C ALA A 132 12.57 -12.33 -9.21
N GLY A 133 13.14 -12.51 -10.41
CA GLY A 133 13.30 -13.82 -11.05
C GLY A 133 14.25 -14.75 -10.31
#